data_AF-A0A950TXQ7-F1
#
_entry.id   AF-A0A950TXQ7-F1
#
_cell.length_a   1.000
_cell.length_b   1.000
_cell.length_c   1.000
_cell.angle_alpha   90.00
_cell.angle_beta   90.00
_cell.angle_gamma   90.00
#
_symmetry.space_group_name_H-M   'P 1'
#
loop_
_entity.id
_entity.type
_entity.pdbx_description
1 polymer ?
#
loop_
_entity_poly.entity_id
_entity_poly.type
_entity_poly.pdbx_seq_one_letter_code
_entity_poly.pdbx_strand_id
1 'polypeptide(L)' 'MLFKLEPDGHSAKKVPVQLGAASVQLIEIKSGLQPGDKVIVSDMSKYDGVAAIVLR' A
#
# COMPACT_ATOMS: atom_id res chain seq x y z
N MET A 1 6.94 -2.07 0.67
CA MET A 1 6.22 -1.70 -0.58
C MET A 1 4.74 -1.78 -0.26
N LEU A 2 3.91 -0.82 -0.68
CA LEU A 2 2.48 -0.80 -0.34
C LEU A 2 1.64 -1.05 -1.59
N PHE A 3 0.48 -1.69 -1.40
CA PHE A 3 -0.50 -1.86 -2.45
C PHE A 3 -1.55 -0.77 -2.32
N LYS A 4 -1.61 0.08 -3.34
CA LYS A 4 -2.62 1.12 -3.47
C LYS A 4 -3.84 0.54 -4.18
N LEU A 5 -5.02 0.72 -3.60
CA LEU A 5 -6.28 0.34 -4.22
C LEU A 5 -6.59 1.34 -5.34
N GLU A 6 -6.84 0.82 -6.53
CA GLU A 6 -7.28 1.65 -7.66
C GLU A 6 -8.73 2.11 -7.44
N PRO A 7 -9.13 3.25 -8.05
CA PRO A 7 -10.46 3.81 -7.86
C PRO A 7 -11.60 2.86 -8.25
N ASP A 8 -11.36 1.90 -9.12
CA ASP A 8 -12.30 0.84 -9.50
C ASP A 8 -12.62 -0.15 -8.36
N GLY A 9 -11.87 -0.12 -7.25
CA GLY A 9 -12.13 -0.93 -6.05
C GLY A 9 -11.84 -2.43 -6.18
N HIS A 10 -11.56 -2.92 -7.39
CA HIS A 10 -11.34 -4.35 -7.67
C HIS A 10 -9.86 -4.72 -7.88
N SER A 11 -8.99 -3.74 -8.09
CA SER A 11 -7.57 -3.94 -8.37
C SER A 11 -6.71 -3.11 -7.43
N ALA A 12 -5.55 -3.67 -7.06
CA ALA A 12 -4.56 -2.97 -6.28
C ALA A 12 -3.21 -2.97 -7.00
N LYS A 13 -2.59 -1.80 -7.11
CA LYS A 13 -1.29 -1.61 -7.75
C LYS A 13 -0.19 -1.55 -6.71
N LYS A 14 0.93 -2.24 -6.98
CA LYS A 14 2.14 -2.13 -6.16
C LYS A 14 2.80 -0.78 -6.40
N VAL A 15 2.87 0.04 -5.35
CA VAL A 15 3.47 1.36 -5.42
C VAL A 15 4.71 1.41 -4.53
N PRO A 16 5.87 1.81 -5.07
CA PRO A 16 7.03 2.09 -4.25
C PRO A 16 6.72 3.36 -3.44
N VAL A 17 6.67 3.21 -2.12
CA VAL A 17 6.48 4.33 -1.20
C VAL A 17 7.73 4.52 -0.37
N GLN A 18 8.03 5.77 -0.07
CA GLN A 18 9.12 6.11 0.81
C GLN A 18 8.56 6.46 2.18
N LEU A 19 8.86 5.62 3.15
CA LEU A 19 8.44 5.81 4.54
C LEU A 19 9.45 6.71 5.26
N GLY A 20 8.93 7.60 6.09
CA GLY A 20 9.70 8.49 6.94
C GLY A 20 9.79 7.97 8.36
N ALA A 21 9.57 8.86 9.33
CA ALA A 21 9.47 8.48 10.73
C ALA A 21 8.28 7.51 10.94
N ALA A 22 8.51 6.46 11.72
CA ALA A 22 7.50 5.50 12.09
C ALA A 22 7.43 5.39 13.62
N SER A 23 6.20 5.37 14.13
CA SER A 23 5.81 5.19 15.52
C SER A 23 4.84 4.02 15.60
N VAL A 24 4.58 3.52 16.81
CA VAL A 24 3.64 2.40 17.03
C VAL A 24 2.24 2.67 16.46
N GLN A 25 1.83 3.94 16.42
CA GLN A 25 0.50 4.34 15.92
C GLN A 25 0.51 4.98 14.53
N LEU A 26 1.63 5.54 14.08
CA LEU A 26 1.68 6.44 12.92
C LEU A 26 2.93 6.20 12.09
N ILE A 27 2.80 6.23 10.77
CA ILE A 27 3.92 6.13 9.83
C ILE A 27 3.83 7.32 8.87
N GLU A 28 4.92 8.04 8.71
CA GLU A 28 5.04 9.13 7.75
C GLU A 28 5.26 8.59 6.33
N ILE A 29 4.52 9.11 5.36
CA ILE A 29 4.75 8.86 3.93
C ILE A 29 5.44 10.08 3.34
N LYS A 30 6.70 9.94 2.94
CA LYS A 30 7.48 11.00 2.29
C LYS A 30 7.20 11.12 0.79
N SER A 31 6.90 9.99 0.14
CA SER A 31 6.60 9.96 -1.31
C SER A 31 5.88 8.67 -1.69
N GLY A 32 5.15 8.71 -2.79
CA GLY A 32 4.49 7.55 -3.43
C GLY A 32 2.99 7.43 -3.18
N LEU A 33 2.42 8.14 -2.21
CA LEU A 33 0.96 8.20 -1.98
C LEU A 33 0.49 9.64 -1.89
N GLN A 34 -0.75 9.86 -2.31
CA GLN A 34 -1.44 11.13 -2.22
C GLN A 34 -2.61 11.06 -1.24
N PRO A 35 -3.03 12.19 -0.65
CA PRO A 35 -4.24 12.25 0.16
C PRO A 35 -5.45 11.71 -0.63
N GLY A 36 -6.19 10.78 -0.02
CA GLY A 36 -7.32 10.09 -0.65
C GLY A 36 -6.97 8.71 -1.22
N ASP A 37 -5.69 8.37 -1.36
CA ASP A 37 -5.28 7.02 -1.73
C ASP A 37 -5.60 6.03 -0.62
N LYS A 38 -6.30 4.95 -0.98
CA LYS A 38 -6.56 3.82 -0.09
C LYS A 38 -5.44 2.80 -0.26
N VAL A 39 -4.88 2.34 0.85
CA VAL A 39 -3.81 1.34 0.85
C VAL A 39 -4.20 0.13 1.66
N ILE A 40 -3.74 -1.04 1.21
CA ILE A 40 -3.98 -2.30 1.89
C ILE A 40 -2.83 -2.51 2.88
N VAL A 41 -3.17 -2.47 4.17
CA VAL A 41 -2.22 -2.66 5.30
C VAL A 41 -2.29 -4.08 5.88
N SER A 42 -3.02 -4.99 5.23
CA SER A 42 -3.04 -6.40 5.61
C SER A 42 -1.61 -6.95 5.53
N ASP A 43 -1.23 -7.74 6.53
CA ASP A 43 0.08 -8.38 6.64
C ASP A 43 0.32 -9.31 5.43
N MET A 44 0.77 -8.71 4.32
CA MET A 44 1.09 -9.38 3.07
C MET A 44 2.48 -10.01 3.13
N SER A 45 3.05 -10.24 4.32
CA SER A 45 4.33 -10.93 4.51
C SER A 45 4.33 -12.32 3.85
N LYS A 46 3.16 -12.92 3.67
CA LYS A 46 2.96 -14.18 2.92
C LYS A 46 2.97 -14.03 1.38
N TYR A 47 2.96 -12.81 0.85
CA TYR A 47 2.78 -12.50 -0.57
C TYR A 47 3.92 -11.65 -1.15
N ASP A 48 5.06 -11.56 -0.47
CA ASP A 48 6.22 -10.72 -0.85
C ASP A 48 6.72 -10.97 -2.29
N GLY A 49 6.42 -12.15 -2.86
CA GLY A 49 6.76 -12.55 -4.23
C GLY A 49 5.74 -12.22 -5.34
N VAL A 50 4.62 -11.55 -5.06
CA VAL A 50 3.54 -11.33 -6.06
C VAL A 50 3.44 -9.87 -6.48
N ALA A 51 3.40 -9.61 -7.79
CA ALA A 51 3.40 -8.26 -8.35
C ALA A 51 2.02 -7.55 -8.30
N ALA A 52 0.91 -8.29 -8.24
CA ALA A 52 -0.45 -7.76 -8.17
C ALA A 52 -1.40 -8.77 -7.51
N ILE A 53 -2.40 -8.28 -6.76
CA ILE A 53 -3.42 -9.09 -6.06
C ILE A 53 -4.79 -8.53 -6.44
N VAL A 54 -5.74 -9.41 -6.75
CA VAL A 54 -7.13 -9.07 -7.07
C VAL A 54 -8.00 -9.31 -5.83
N LEU A 55 -8.82 -8.31 -5.47
CA LEU A 55 -9.81 -8.46 -4.41
C LEU A 55 -11.13 -8.97 -5.04
N ARG A 56 -11.71 -10.01 -4.44
CA ARG A 56 -13.04 -10.53 -4.80
C ARG A 56 -14.04 -10.19 -3.71
#